data_AF-A0A369BJ19-F1
#
_entry.id   AF-A0A369BJ19-F1
#
_cell.length_a   1.000
_cell.length_b   1.000
_cell.length_c   1.000
_cell.angle_alpha   90.00
_cell.angle_beta   90.00
_cell.angle_gamma   90.00
#
_symmetry.space_group_name_H-M   'P 1'
#
loop_
_entity.id
_entity.type
_entity.pdbx_description
1 polymer ?
#
loop_
_entity_poly.entity_id
_entity_poly.type
_entity_poly.pdbx_seq_one_letter_code
_entity_poly.pdbx_strand_id
1 'polypeptide(L)'
;MAEQACNLEQASVEQDLNTAGNGHAGSGKWDEERLGEIFISSLDRCLQLLDPWGKYENCTPEQRMKQLYLCSPEQKREIAGDCRVSPVVKTQVPLFFQAVAAALEQLSGNLIQSMIEVNEEGFGRALVYSGRTVLVADSFRGGVPFPFAEVEKVLVYGVSCIREGLQNRERFMQRTPFS
;
A
#
# COMPACT_ATOMS: atom_id res chain seq x y z
N MET A 1 31.19 -7.23 -11.95
CA MET A 1 31.45 -6.61 -10.63
C MET A 1 30.20 -5.93 -10.05
N ALA A 2 29.39 -5.19 -10.84
CA ALA A 2 28.14 -4.57 -10.35
C ALA A 2 26.96 -5.55 -10.18
N GLU A 3 26.82 -6.56 -11.05
CA GLU A 3 25.74 -7.57 -10.94
C GLU A 3 25.85 -8.45 -9.69
N GLN A 4 27.07 -8.68 -9.18
CA GLN A 4 27.29 -9.46 -7.96
C GLN A 4 26.87 -8.70 -6.69
N ALA A 5 26.92 -7.36 -6.69
CA ALA A 5 26.46 -6.56 -5.55
C ALA A 5 24.92 -6.51 -5.47
N CYS A 6 24.24 -6.39 -6.62
CA CYS A 6 22.78 -6.40 -6.68
C CYS A 6 22.18 -7.75 -6.21
N ASN A 7 22.82 -8.87 -6.59
CA ASN A 7 22.36 -10.22 -6.18
C ASN A 7 22.54 -10.51 -4.68
N LEU A 8 23.54 -9.91 -4.02
CA LEU A 8 23.73 -10.06 -2.57
C LEU A 8 22.71 -9.24 -1.76
N GLU A 9 22.25 -8.11 -2.31
CA GLU A 9 21.24 -7.25 -1.69
C GLU A 9 19.83 -7.86 -1.82
N GLN A 10 19.52 -8.50 -2.95
CA GLN A 10 18.27 -9.26 -3.15
C GLN A 10 18.14 -10.46 -2.19
N ALA A 11 19.24 -11.18 -1.93
CA ALA A 11 19.25 -12.29 -0.97
C ALA A 11 19.05 -11.83 0.49
N SER A 12 19.50 -10.61 0.83
CA SER A 12 19.29 -10.04 2.18
C SER A 12 17.86 -9.53 2.36
N VAL A 13 17.23 -8.97 1.32
CA VAL A 13 15.84 -8.51 1.35
C VAL A 13 14.83 -9.67 1.38
N GLU A 14 15.09 -10.79 0.70
CA GLU A 14 14.26 -12.00 0.85
C GLU A 14 14.36 -12.59 2.26
N GLN A 15 15.49 -12.39 2.95
CA GLN A 15 15.63 -12.75 4.35
C GLN A 15 14.94 -11.76 5.29
N ASP A 16 14.91 -10.45 5.00
CA ASP A 16 14.17 -9.48 5.81
C ASP A 16 12.65 -9.58 5.66
N LEU A 17 12.16 -9.93 4.47
CA LEU A 17 10.75 -10.28 4.25
C LEU A 17 10.35 -11.58 4.97
N ASN A 18 11.28 -12.55 5.08
CA ASN A 18 11.06 -13.78 5.85
C ASN A 18 11.32 -13.62 7.37
N THR A 19 12.13 -12.64 7.79
CA THR A 19 12.51 -12.42 9.20
C THR A 19 11.56 -11.46 9.92
N ALA A 20 10.81 -10.63 9.19
CA ALA A 20 9.67 -9.88 9.73
C ALA A 20 8.53 -10.80 10.23
N GLY A 21 8.59 -12.10 9.95
CA GLY A 21 7.64 -13.12 10.42
C GLY A 21 7.94 -13.76 11.77
N ASN A 22 9.06 -13.46 12.45
CA ASN A 22 9.40 -14.12 13.71
C ASN A 22 9.31 -13.19 14.92
N GLY A 23 8.07 -12.85 15.27
CA GLY A 23 7.73 -12.01 16.42
C GLY A 23 6.34 -12.33 16.97
N HIS A 24 6.30 -13.34 17.84
CA HIS A 24 5.34 -13.53 18.94
C HIS A 24 3.86 -13.82 18.62
N ALA A 25 3.45 -14.98 19.11
CA ALA A 25 2.06 -15.37 19.34
C ALA A 25 1.27 -14.26 20.08
N GLY A 26 0.22 -13.80 19.42
CA GLY A 26 -0.78 -12.86 19.93
C GLY A 26 -2.09 -13.10 19.18
N SER A 27 -2.89 -14.01 19.74
CA SER A 27 -4.24 -14.45 19.36
C SER A 27 -5.17 -13.39 18.74
N GLY A 28 -5.76 -13.77 17.59
CA GLY A 28 -7.04 -13.36 17.02
C GLY A 28 -7.65 -11.99 17.37
N LYS A 29 -7.80 -11.13 16.37
CA LYS A 29 -8.81 -10.05 16.43
C LYS A 29 -9.37 -9.56 15.09
N TRP A 30 -8.75 -9.91 13.96
CA TRP A 30 -9.17 -9.43 12.65
C TRP A 30 -9.17 -10.58 11.63
N ASP A 31 -10.30 -10.77 10.96
CA ASP A 31 -10.45 -11.73 9.87
C ASP A 31 -9.77 -11.19 8.61
N GLU A 32 -8.69 -11.84 8.16
CA GLU A 32 -7.86 -11.37 7.03
C GLU A 32 -8.63 -11.33 5.72
N GLU A 33 -9.54 -12.28 5.50
CA GLU A 33 -10.39 -12.32 4.31
C GLU A 33 -11.28 -11.08 4.26
N ARG A 34 -11.94 -10.78 5.38
CA ARG A 34 -12.75 -9.56 5.52
C ARG A 34 -11.94 -8.28 5.37
N LEU A 35 -10.73 -8.22 5.92
CA LEU A 35 -9.85 -7.06 5.73
C LEU A 35 -9.50 -6.88 4.25
N GLY A 36 -9.23 -7.99 3.56
CA GLY A 36 -8.97 -8.02 2.13
C GLY A 36 -10.13 -7.51 1.29
N GLU A 37 -11.35 -7.97 1.56
CA GLU A 37 -12.56 -7.50 0.88
C GLU A 37 -12.78 -5.99 1.04
N ILE A 38 -12.64 -5.49 2.27
CA ILE A 38 -12.78 -4.05 2.57
C ILE A 38 -11.71 -3.24 1.85
N PHE A 39 -10.47 -3.73 1.84
CA PHE A 39 -9.37 -3.08 1.13
C PHE A 39 -9.62 -3.01 -0.37
N ILE A 40 -10.01 -4.12 -1.00
CA ILE A 40 -10.28 -4.17 -2.45
C ILE A 40 -11.46 -3.26 -2.81
N SER A 41 -12.54 -3.27 -2.02
CA SER A 41 -13.67 -2.36 -2.22
C SER A 41 -13.25 -0.88 -2.10
N SER A 42 -12.39 -0.56 -1.13
CA SER A 42 -11.88 0.80 -0.93
C SER A 42 -10.96 1.24 -2.07
N LEU A 43 -10.07 0.36 -2.53
CA LEU A 43 -9.20 0.62 -3.67
C LEU A 43 -10.00 0.80 -4.95
N ASP A 44 -11.01 -0.02 -5.18
CA ASP A 44 -11.89 0.10 -6.33
C ASP A 44 -12.63 1.45 -6.35
N ARG A 45 -13.13 1.91 -5.19
CA ARG A 45 -13.73 3.24 -5.06
C ARG A 45 -12.74 4.35 -5.40
N CYS A 46 -11.50 4.26 -4.92
CA CYS A 46 -10.45 5.22 -5.27
C CYS A 46 -10.14 5.20 -6.77
N LEU A 47 -10.14 4.04 -7.42
CA LEU A 47 -9.93 3.91 -8.87
C LEU A 47 -11.07 4.54 -9.69
N GLN A 48 -12.32 4.40 -9.25
CA GLN A 48 -13.46 5.05 -9.91
C GLN A 48 -13.33 6.58 -9.92
N LEU A 49 -12.74 7.17 -8.86
CA LEU A 49 -12.50 8.61 -8.79
C LEU A 49 -11.43 9.10 -9.78
N LEU A 50 -10.55 8.23 -10.25
CA LEU A 50 -9.56 8.55 -11.29
C LEU A 50 -10.17 8.60 -12.70
N ASP A 51 -11.40 8.09 -12.86
CA ASP A 51 -12.09 8.00 -14.14
C ASP A 51 -13.40 8.82 -14.12
N PRO A 52 -13.32 10.16 -14.09
CA PRO A 52 -14.50 11.02 -14.00
C PRO A 52 -15.42 10.93 -15.24
N TRP A 53 -14.92 10.38 -16.35
CA TRP A 53 -15.68 10.18 -17.58
C TRP A 53 -16.33 8.80 -17.69
N GLY A 54 -16.12 7.90 -16.72
CA GLY A 54 -16.79 6.60 -16.66
C GLY A 54 -16.37 5.62 -17.75
N LYS A 55 -15.16 5.73 -18.30
CA LYS A 55 -14.63 4.79 -19.30
C LYS A 55 -14.61 3.33 -18.79
N TYR A 56 -14.42 3.12 -17.50
CA TYR A 56 -14.31 1.81 -16.84
C TYR A 56 -15.48 1.53 -15.87
N GLU A 57 -16.62 2.22 -16.02
CA GLU A 57 -17.80 2.06 -15.15
C GLU A 57 -18.35 0.62 -15.22
N ASN A 58 -18.41 0.04 -16.42
CA ASN A 58 -18.93 -1.31 -16.65
C ASN A 58 -17.92 -2.44 -16.36
N CYS A 59 -16.70 -2.12 -15.94
CA CYS A 59 -15.68 -3.12 -15.61
C CYS A 59 -15.90 -3.68 -14.20
N THR A 60 -15.56 -4.96 -14.00
CA THR A 60 -15.46 -5.53 -12.66
C THR A 60 -14.30 -4.88 -11.89
N PRO A 61 -14.31 -4.91 -10.54
CA PRO A 61 -13.20 -4.36 -9.74
C PRO A 61 -11.83 -4.90 -10.16
N GLU A 62 -11.73 -6.22 -10.39
CA GLU A 62 -10.50 -6.85 -10.86
C GLU A 62 -10.04 -6.34 -12.23
N GLN A 63 -10.97 -6.17 -13.17
CA GLN A 63 -10.67 -5.63 -14.49
C GLN A 63 -10.19 -4.19 -14.39
N ARG A 64 -10.85 -3.36 -13.56
CA ARG A 64 -10.47 -1.97 -13.35
C ARG A 64 -9.09 -1.84 -12.73
N MET A 65 -8.78 -2.65 -11.72
CA MET A 65 -7.44 -2.74 -11.13
C MET A 65 -6.38 -3.12 -12.17
N LYS A 66 -6.65 -4.11 -13.03
CA LYS A 66 -5.72 -4.50 -14.10
C LYS A 66 -5.47 -3.37 -15.10
N GLN A 67 -6.46 -2.54 -15.40
CA GLN A 67 -6.37 -1.49 -16.42
C GLN A 67 -5.77 -0.18 -15.89
N LEU A 68 -6.09 0.18 -14.64
CA LEU A 68 -5.77 1.49 -14.09
C LEU A 68 -4.68 1.47 -13.01
N TYR A 69 -4.41 0.30 -12.41
CA TYR A 69 -3.54 0.21 -11.25
C TYR A 69 -2.32 -0.69 -11.46
N LEU A 70 -2.50 -1.91 -11.99
CA LEU A 70 -1.39 -2.86 -12.13
C LEU A 70 -0.46 -2.50 -13.29
N CYS A 71 0.83 -2.71 -13.06
CA CYS A 71 1.88 -2.60 -14.07
C CYS A 71 2.11 -3.97 -14.72
N SER A 72 2.48 -4.01 -16.01
CA SER A 72 2.90 -5.28 -16.60
C SER A 72 4.21 -5.76 -15.96
N PRO A 73 4.47 -7.08 -15.87
CA PRO A 73 5.72 -7.61 -15.33
C PRO A 73 6.94 -7.14 -16.12
N GLU A 74 6.77 -6.96 -17.43
CA GLU A 74 7.80 -6.44 -18.34
C GLU A 74 8.12 -4.98 -18.04
N GLN A 75 7.08 -4.13 -17.93
CA GLN A 75 7.22 -2.74 -17.51
C GLN A 75 7.87 -2.61 -16.14
N LYS A 76 7.54 -3.51 -15.19
CA LYS A 76 8.18 -3.51 -13.86
C LYS A 76 9.68 -3.76 -13.94
N ARG A 77 10.14 -4.66 -14.83
CA ARG A 77 11.57 -4.93 -15.04
C ARG A 77 12.29 -3.77 -15.71
N GLU A 78 11.64 -3.12 -16.68
CA GLU A 78 12.19 -1.92 -17.33
C GLU A 78 12.33 -0.77 -16.32
N ILE A 79 11.33 -0.57 -15.46
CA ILE A 79 11.35 0.46 -14.41
C ILE A 79 12.45 0.18 -13.38
N ALA A 80 12.72 -1.08 -13.05
CA ALA A 80 13.77 -1.44 -12.09
C ALA A 80 15.19 -1.08 -12.56
N GLY A 81 15.40 -0.88 -13.86
CA GLY A 81 16.69 -0.49 -14.42
C GLY A 81 16.95 1.02 -14.42
N ASP A 82 15.92 1.86 -14.26
CA ASP A 82 16.03 3.32 -14.24
C ASP A 82 16.08 3.83 -12.80
N CYS A 83 17.01 4.73 -12.50
CA CYS A 83 17.15 5.36 -11.17
C CYS A 83 16.11 6.46 -10.92
N ARG A 84 15.22 6.73 -11.89
CA ARG A 84 14.14 7.71 -11.79
C ARG A 84 12.81 7.05 -11.47
N VAL A 85 11.98 7.74 -10.68
CA VAL A 85 10.65 7.26 -10.35
C VAL A 85 9.72 7.28 -11.57
N SER A 86 9.19 6.12 -11.92
CA SER A 86 8.22 5.98 -13.00
C SER A 86 6.92 6.76 -12.69
N PRO A 87 6.26 7.36 -13.70
CA PRO A 87 4.92 7.94 -13.55
C PRO A 87 3.90 6.95 -12.96
N VAL A 88 4.06 5.65 -13.23
CA VAL A 88 3.22 4.59 -12.65
C VAL A 88 3.32 4.61 -11.12
N VAL A 89 4.53 4.67 -10.57
CA VAL A 89 4.76 4.70 -9.12
C VAL A 89 4.22 6.00 -8.51
N LYS A 90 4.41 7.13 -9.18
CA LYS A 90 3.87 8.44 -8.73
C LYS A 90 2.34 8.42 -8.58
N THR A 91 1.63 7.63 -9.38
CA THR A 91 0.17 7.48 -9.28
C THR A 91 -0.23 6.33 -8.35
N GLN A 92 0.49 5.21 -8.37
CA GLN A 92 0.15 4.00 -7.64
C GLN A 92 0.31 4.16 -6.13
N VAL A 93 1.37 4.84 -5.68
CA VAL A 93 1.65 5.02 -4.24
C VAL A 93 0.59 5.86 -3.54
N PRO A 94 0.25 7.09 -4.00
CA PRO A 94 -0.79 7.88 -3.33
C PRO A 94 -2.14 7.19 -3.30
N LEU A 95 -2.52 6.53 -4.41
CA LEU A 95 -3.79 5.82 -4.51
C LEU A 95 -3.87 4.64 -3.53
N PHE A 96 -2.79 3.88 -3.40
CA PHE A 96 -2.70 2.76 -2.46
C PHE A 96 -2.94 3.23 -1.03
N PHE A 97 -2.20 4.23 -0.56
CA PHE A 97 -2.33 4.72 0.82
C PHE A 97 -3.64 5.46 1.06
N GLN A 98 -4.24 6.06 0.03
CA GLN A 98 -5.61 6.56 0.09
C GLN A 98 -6.63 5.44 0.29
N ALA A 99 -6.46 4.30 -0.40
CA ALA A 99 -7.31 3.12 -0.20
C ALA A 99 -7.13 2.50 1.20
N VAL A 100 -5.90 2.45 1.72
CA VAL A 100 -5.62 2.05 3.11
C VAL A 100 -6.32 2.97 4.11
N ALA A 101 -6.24 4.29 3.90
CA ALA A 101 -6.93 5.27 4.74
C ALA A 101 -8.45 5.05 4.75
N ALA A 102 -9.05 4.88 3.57
CA ALA A 102 -10.48 4.63 3.43
C ALA A 102 -10.92 3.30 4.09
N ALA A 103 -10.12 2.25 3.95
CA ALA A 103 -10.39 0.95 4.59
C ALA A 103 -10.33 1.05 6.12
N LEU A 104 -9.30 1.73 6.65
CA LEU A 104 -9.18 1.97 8.10
C LEU A 104 -10.31 2.85 8.63
N GLU A 105 -10.75 3.86 7.87
CA GLU A 105 -11.89 4.71 8.25
C GLU A 105 -13.17 3.88 8.40
N GLN A 106 -13.45 3.01 7.42
CA GLN A 106 -14.60 2.09 7.47
C GLN A 106 -14.54 1.14 8.66
N LEU A 107 -13.35 0.64 9.02
CA LEU A 107 -13.16 -0.30 10.12
C LEU A 107 -13.17 0.36 11.51
N SER A 108 -12.69 1.60 11.59
CA SER A 108 -12.48 2.30 12.86
C SER A 108 -13.60 3.27 13.22
N GLY A 109 -14.31 3.81 12.24
CA GLY A 109 -15.25 4.92 12.38
C GLY A 109 -14.57 6.27 12.64
N ASN A 110 -13.24 6.33 12.63
CA ASN A 110 -12.49 7.56 12.82
C ASN A 110 -12.14 8.18 11.48
N LEU A 111 -12.12 9.51 11.39
CA LEU A 111 -11.63 10.22 10.21
C LEU A 111 -10.15 9.90 9.98
N ILE A 112 -9.81 9.34 8.82
CA ILE A 112 -8.43 8.92 8.50
C ILE A 112 -8.00 9.53 7.17
N GLN A 113 -6.78 10.05 7.14
CA GLN A 113 -6.19 10.70 5.98
C GLN A 113 -4.83 10.09 5.66
N SER A 114 -4.41 10.21 4.40
CA SER A 114 -3.07 9.84 3.95
C SER A 114 -2.30 11.05 3.44
N MET A 115 -0.98 11.05 3.65
CA MET A 115 -0.03 12.02 3.11
C MET A 115 1.16 11.26 2.53
N ILE A 116 1.50 11.57 1.28
CA ILE A 116 2.54 10.86 0.53
C ILE A 116 3.50 11.89 -0.06
N GLU A 117 4.78 11.65 0.12
CA GLU A 117 5.86 12.39 -0.52
C GLU A 117 6.76 11.39 -1.26
N VAL A 118 7.00 11.61 -2.56
CA VAL A 118 7.90 10.79 -3.38
C VAL A 118 8.77 11.72 -4.22
N ASN A 119 10.09 11.60 -4.09
CA ASN A 119 11.04 12.40 -4.86
C ASN A 119 11.31 11.77 -6.24
N GLU A 120 12.11 12.46 -7.06
CA GLU A 120 12.41 12.02 -8.44
C GLU A 120 13.20 10.71 -8.53
N GLU A 121 13.89 10.33 -7.46
CA GLU A 121 14.67 9.09 -7.36
C GLU A 121 13.85 7.91 -6.81
N GLY A 122 12.58 8.15 -6.43
CA GLY A 122 11.71 7.11 -5.88
C GLY A 122 11.91 6.85 -4.39
N PHE A 123 12.61 7.75 -3.69
CA PHE A 123 12.61 7.80 -2.24
C PHE A 123 11.41 8.58 -1.76
N GLY A 124 10.78 8.10 -0.69
CA GLY A 124 9.59 8.75 -0.21
C GLY A 124 9.11 8.24 1.13
N ARG A 125 8.03 8.84 1.58
CA ARG A 125 7.34 8.46 2.81
C ARG A 125 5.84 8.54 2.60
N ALA A 126 5.12 7.53 3.08
CA ALA A 126 3.68 7.57 3.23
C ALA A 126 3.31 7.55 4.71
N LEU A 127 2.37 8.40 5.07
CA LEU A 127 1.79 8.48 6.40
C LEU A 127 0.28 8.31 6.27
N VAL A 128 -0.29 7.40 7.04
CA VAL A 128 -1.74 7.30 7.24
C VAL A 128 -2.01 7.63 8.70
N TYR A 129 -2.89 8.60 8.96
CA TYR A 129 -3.05 9.17 10.29
C TYR A 129 -4.51 9.55 10.59
N SER A 130 -4.82 9.64 11.88
CA SER A 130 -6.08 10.18 12.40
C SER A 130 -5.78 11.24 13.45
N GLY A 131 -6.24 12.47 13.22
CA GLY A 131 -5.95 13.60 14.10
C GLY A 131 -4.45 13.82 14.28
N ARG A 132 -3.91 13.47 15.46
CA ARG A 132 -2.49 13.61 15.81
C ARG A 132 -1.74 12.28 15.86
N THR A 133 -2.42 11.16 15.59
CA THR A 133 -1.86 9.82 15.71
C THR A 133 -1.55 9.27 14.33
N VAL A 134 -0.28 8.93 14.09
CA VAL A 134 0.12 8.19 12.89
C VAL A 134 -0.20 6.72 13.10
N LEU A 135 -1.00 6.16 12.20
CA LEU A 135 -1.46 4.77 12.22
C LEU A 135 -0.55 3.86 11.40
N VAL A 136 -0.12 4.34 10.22
CA VAL A 136 0.82 3.64 9.35
C VAL A 136 1.87 4.65 8.92
N ALA A 137 3.14 4.25 8.99
CA ALA A 137 4.25 5.05 8.51
C ALA A 137 5.19 4.18 7.69
N ASP A 138 5.17 4.36 6.37
CA ASP A 138 5.99 3.59 5.46
C ASP A 138 7.02 4.48 4.76
N SER A 139 8.21 3.95 4.51
CA SER A 139 9.32 4.65 3.86
C SER A 139 9.81 3.81 2.69
N PHE A 140 9.72 4.36 1.49
CA PHE A 140 10.14 3.65 0.27
C PHE A 140 11.55 4.07 -0.08
N ARG A 141 12.44 3.09 -0.25
CA ARG A 141 13.78 3.26 -0.82
C ARG A 141 13.87 2.39 -2.06
N GLY A 142 14.18 2.98 -3.21
CA GLY A 142 14.28 2.23 -4.47
C GLY A 142 12.95 1.63 -4.96
N GLY A 143 11.81 2.22 -4.56
CA GLY A 143 10.49 1.86 -5.07
C GLY A 143 9.83 0.63 -4.46
N VAL A 144 10.49 -0.23 -3.67
CA VAL A 144 9.87 -1.45 -3.12
C VAL A 144 8.70 -1.10 -2.17
N PRO A 145 7.52 -1.77 -2.27
CA PRO A 145 7.15 -2.88 -3.18
C PRO A 145 6.60 -2.45 -4.57
N PHE A 146 6.51 -1.16 -4.83
CA PHE A 146 5.99 -0.57 -6.06
C PHE A 146 6.97 -0.69 -7.26
N PRO A 147 6.45 -0.75 -8.49
CA PRO A 147 5.05 -0.90 -8.83
C PRO A 147 4.55 -2.36 -8.61
N PHE A 148 3.26 -2.52 -8.33
CA PHE A 148 2.61 -3.84 -8.26
C PHE A 148 2.23 -4.35 -9.65
N ALA A 149 2.46 -5.65 -9.89
CA ALA A 149 2.07 -6.35 -11.11
C ALA A 149 0.94 -7.37 -10.90
N GLU A 150 0.66 -7.74 -9.66
CA GLU A 150 -0.29 -8.79 -9.30
C GLU A 150 -1.19 -8.29 -8.17
N VAL A 151 -2.50 -8.57 -8.27
CA VAL A 151 -3.51 -8.17 -7.27
C VAL A 151 -3.20 -8.76 -5.89
N GLU A 152 -2.74 -10.00 -5.84
CA GLU A 152 -2.42 -10.70 -4.59
C GLU A 152 -1.35 -9.95 -3.78
N LYS A 153 -0.30 -9.42 -4.44
CA LYS A 153 0.74 -8.62 -3.78
C LYS A 153 0.19 -7.30 -3.23
N VAL A 154 -0.75 -6.69 -3.95
CA VAL A 154 -1.46 -5.47 -3.47
C VAL A 154 -2.28 -5.81 -2.23
N LEU A 155 -3.00 -6.93 -2.25
CA LEU A 155 -3.86 -7.37 -1.17
C LEU A 155 -3.06 -7.67 0.10
N VAL A 156 -2.02 -8.49 0.00
CA VAL A 156 -1.16 -8.87 1.14
C VAL A 156 -0.56 -7.63 1.80
N TYR A 157 -0.02 -6.72 0.99
CA TYR A 157 0.57 -5.49 1.52
C TYR A 157 -0.49 -4.54 2.10
N GLY A 158 -1.65 -4.39 1.45
CA GLY A 158 -2.77 -3.60 1.95
C GLY A 158 -3.30 -4.10 3.29
N VAL A 159 -3.50 -5.41 3.43
CA VAL A 159 -3.95 -6.05 4.68
C VAL A 159 -2.89 -5.88 5.78
N SER A 160 -1.60 -5.96 5.44
CA SER A 160 -0.51 -5.69 6.39
C SER A 160 -0.59 -4.27 6.95
N CYS A 161 -0.72 -3.26 6.09
CA CYS A 161 -0.86 -1.86 6.51
C CYS A 161 -2.13 -1.63 7.35
N ILE A 162 -3.26 -2.24 6.98
CA ILE A 162 -4.51 -2.12 7.75
C ILE A 162 -4.35 -2.75 9.14
N ARG A 163 -3.74 -3.94 9.22
CA ARG A 163 -3.47 -4.62 10.49
C ARG A 163 -2.60 -3.76 11.40
N GLU A 164 -1.51 -3.20 10.88
CA GLU A 164 -0.64 -2.28 11.59
C GLU A 164 -1.43 -1.05 12.08
N GLY A 165 -2.21 -0.44 11.18
CA GLY A 165 -3.03 0.73 11.50
C GLY A 165 -4.03 0.49 12.63
N LEU A 166 -4.70 -0.67 12.62
CA LEU A 166 -5.64 -1.06 13.69
C LEU A 166 -4.93 -1.30 15.02
N GLN A 167 -3.76 -1.93 15.01
CA GLN A 167 -2.94 -2.15 16.21
C GLN A 167 -2.45 -0.83 16.80
N ASN A 168 -1.90 0.05 15.96
CA ASN A 168 -1.43 1.38 16.37
C ASN A 168 -2.57 2.24 16.89
N ARG A 169 -3.77 2.11 16.31
CA ARG A 169 -4.98 2.75 16.81
C ARG A 169 -5.29 2.32 18.25
N GLU A 170 -5.36 1.01 18.50
CA GLU A 170 -5.65 0.47 19.84
C GLU A 170 -4.58 0.90 20.87
N ARG A 171 -3.33 1.02 20.44
CA ARG A 171 -2.20 1.33 21.32
C ARG A 171 -2.01 2.82 21.61
N PHE A 172 -2.22 3.68 20.62
CA PHE A 172 -1.79 5.08 20.69
C PHE A 172 -2.91 6.10 20.51
N MET A 173 -4.10 5.68 20.05
CA MET A 173 -5.15 6.64 19.76
C MET A 173 -5.74 7.20 21.04
N GLN A 174 -5.38 8.44 21.32
CA GLN A 174 -6.04 9.26 22.32
C GLN A 174 -7.44 9.63 21.80
N ARG A 175 -8.41 9.80 22.71
CA ARG A 175 -9.75 10.26 22.35
C ARG A 175 -9.65 11.53 21.52
N THR A 176 -10.05 11.44 20.25
CA THR A 176 -10.21 12.62 19.41
C THR A 176 -11.50 13.34 19.84
N PRO A 177 -11.50 14.67 19.95
CA PRO A 177 -12.68 15.42 20.41
C PRO A 177 -13.86 15.40 19.43
N PHE A 178 -13.69 14.80 18.24
CA PHE A 178 -14.69 14.72 17.17
C PHE A 178 -15.22 13.29 16.93
N SER A 179 -14.99 12.37 17.85
CA SER A 179 -15.53 10.99 17.79
C SER A 179 -16.85 10.83 18.51
#